data_AF-A0A7W1D504-F1
#
_entry.id   AF-A0A7W1D504-F1
#
_cell.length_a   1.000
_cell.length_b   1.000
_cell.length_c   1.000
_cell.angle_alpha   90.00
_cell.angle_beta   90.00
_cell.angle_gamma   90.00
#
_symmetry.space_group_name_H-M   'P 1'
#
loop_
_entity.id
_entity.type
_entity.pdbx_description
1 polymer ?
#
loop_
_entity_poly.entity_id
_entity_poly.type
_entity_poly.pdbx_seq_one_letter_code
_entity_poly.pdbx_strand_id
1 'polypeptide(L)'
;MQERLDELVTDYANGYFTRRGFLAKVGALDLSATAAVNLADQAEAGSEAAREPGQIIGDAVAGGAWEVVDLSLTTAENHPTNWPTDPQFHVIPMTWFKRIPGPNGTNGAVEPSDAAVQRYEINEHTATQIDFPPHFIPPPGLDIPRAPGSRWGLVTGDKIELAAFMGPAVVVDVRDLLNSNHTAGVSAHITRDWLLQWEQRYGRFRANEVPMWFSGYTDRYYRPFPDNDRFQDRMLWKPIVEKSEPGWVAADPGAVELLHERGVRHAVTDAPSWGAVEDGQPGHVAGLRHGMTWTEGATNLGSLPVRGAFYIGSPYKVKDQQAAIARAFAIKAAGASPARASAPLRL
;
A
#
# COMPACT_ATOMS: atom_id res chain seq x y z
N MET A 1 24.92 37.84 28.41
CA MET A 1 24.14 37.98 27.15
C MET A 1 24.02 36.64 26.47
N GLN A 2 25.12 36.05 25.98
CA GLN A 2 25.13 34.75 25.30
C GLN A 2 24.35 33.64 26.05
N GLU A 3 24.68 33.32 27.32
CA GLU A 3 23.94 32.34 28.14
C GLU A 3 22.40 32.47 28.08
N ARG A 4 21.90 33.72 28.09
CA ARG A 4 20.46 34.02 28.08
C ARG A 4 19.85 33.97 26.68
N LEU A 5 20.67 34.09 25.63
CA LEU A 5 20.27 33.79 24.27
C LEU A 5 20.20 32.27 24.04
N ASP A 6 21.20 31.53 24.55
CA ASP A 6 21.27 30.07 24.47
C ASP A 6 20.10 29.40 25.23
N GLU A 7 19.78 29.93 26.42
CA GLU A 7 18.59 29.57 27.22
C GLU A 7 17.28 29.80 26.42
N LEU A 8 17.11 30.98 25.80
CA LEU A 8 15.92 31.28 24.99
C LEU A 8 15.82 30.40 23.73
N VAL A 9 16.95 30.04 23.12
CA VAL A 9 17.01 29.13 21.96
C VAL A 9 16.61 27.70 22.37
N THR A 10 17.10 27.24 23.52
CA THR A 10 16.75 25.93 24.08
C THR A 10 15.28 25.88 24.47
N ASP A 11 14.76 26.91 25.14
CA ASP A 11 13.34 27.02 25.47
C ASP A 11 12.45 27.01 24.21
N TYR A 12 12.92 27.65 23.13
CA TYR A 12 12.19 27.72 21.88
C TYR A 12 12.18 26.39 21.12
N ALA A 13 13.33 25.72 21.01
CA ALA A 13 13.44 24.39 20.41
C ALA A 13 12.60 23.34 21.17
N ASN A 14 12.49 23.48 22.49
CA ASN A 14 11.61 22.66 23.34
C ASN A 14 10.12 23.06 23.30
N GLY A 15 9.74 24.08 22.51
CA GLY A 15 8.36 24.48 22.29
C GLY A 15 7.72 25.35 23.38
N TYR A 16 8.48 25.84 24.37
CA TYR A 16 7.93 26.69 25.44
C TYR A 16 7.51 28.09 24.95
N PHE A 17 7.97 28.53 23.77
CA PHE A 17 7.52 29.76 23.12
C PHE A 17 6.99 29.50 21.71
N THR A 18 6.03 30.32 21.27
CA THR A 18 5.73 30.45 19.82
C THR A 18 6.79 31.29 19.13
N ARG A 19 6.96 31.16 17.81
CA ARG A 19 7.92 31.95 17.01
C ARG A 19 7.86 33.46 17.29
N ARG A 20 6.64 33.99 17.44
CA ARG A 20 6.40 35.40 17.81
C ARG A 20 6.84 35.73 19.24
N GLY A 21 6.64 34.82 20.18
CA GLY A 21 7.09 34.96 21.57
C GLY A 21 8.62 34.89 21.71
N PHE A 22 9.28 33.98 21.00
CA PHE A 22 10.73 33.90 20.92
C PHE A 22 11.33 35.19 20.30
N LEU A 23 10.87 35.59 19.11
CA LEU A 23 11.34 36.82 18.45
C LEU A 23 11.15 38.08 19.32
N ALA A 24 10.07 38.18 20.09
CA ALA A 24 9.86 39.28 21.02
C ALA A 24 10.84 39.26 22.21
N LYS A 25 11.19 38.08 22.74
CA LYS A 25 12.17 37.93 23.83
C LYS A 25 13.61 38.16 23.35
N VAL A 26 13.96 37.68 22.16
CA VAL A 26 15.28 37.84 21.54
C VAL A 26 15.51 39.28 21.07
N GLY A 27 14.48 39.95 20.54
CA GLY A 27 14.52 41.37 20.20
C GLY A 27 14.74 42.30 21.42
N ALA A 28 14.45 41.82 22.64
CA ALA A 28 14.76 42.52 23.89
C ALA A 28 16.22 42.34 24.37
N LEU A 29 17.08 41.72 23.55
CA LEU A 29 18.53 41.58 23.78
C LEU A 29 19.37 42.39 22.76
N ASP A 30 18.80 43.45 22.18
CA ASP A 30 19.41 44.32 21.14
C ASP A 30 19.89 43.60 19.86
N LEU A 31 19.38 42.39 19.61
CA LEU A 31 19.62 41.67 18.36
C LEU A 31 18.82 42.27 17.19
N SER A 32 19.46 42.34 16.02
CA SER A 32 18.78 42.78 14.80
C SER A 32 17.68 41.80 14.40
N ALA A 33 16.60 42.29 13.77
CA ALA A 33 15.48 41.45 13.35
C ALA A 33 15.92 40.27 12.46
N THR A 34 16.89 40.49 11.57
CA THR A 34 17.48 39.44 10.72
C THR A 34 18.24 38.40 11.53
N ALA A 35 19.01 38.82 12.55
CA ALA A 35 19.70 37.88 13.42
C ALA A 35 18.72 37.05 14.26
N ALA A 36 17.69 37.69 14.83
CA ALA A 36 16.64 37.01 15.60
C ALA A 36 15.83 36.00 14.75
N VAL A 37 15.55 36.32 13.49
CA VAL A 37 14.91 35.38 12.54
C VAL A 37 15.85 34.22 12.20
N ASN A 38 17.11 34.48 11.85
CA ASN A 38 18.08 33.41 11.58
C ASN A 38 18.27 32.47 12.79
N LEU A 39 18.24 33.01 14.01
CA LEU A 39 18.26 32.22 15.26
C LEU A 39 16.99 31.39 15.46
N ALA A 40 15.81 31.89 15.07
CA ALA A 40 14.57 31.12 15.11
C ALA A 40 14.63 29.95 14.10
N ASP A 41 15.06 30.22 12.87
CA ASP A 41 15.15 29.24 11.79
C ASP A 41 16.21 28.15 12.11
N GLN A 42 17.32 28.53 12.74
CA GLN A 42 18.34 27.60 13.24
C GLN A 42 17.85 26.77 14.43
N ALA A 43 17.06 27.35 15.34
CA ALA A 43 16.48 26.62 16.47
C ALA A 43 15.38 25.65 16.03
N GLU A 44 14.56 26.02 15.05
CA GLU A 44 13.56 25.15 14.41
C GLU A 44 14.23 23.96 13.71
N ALA A 45 15.20 24.23 12.82
CA ALA A 45 15.96 23.18 12.12
C ALA A 45 16.78 22.31 13.08
N GLY A 46 17.31 22.89 14.17
CA GLY A 46 18.00 22.17 15.24
C GLY A 46 17.05 21.27 16.05
N SER A 47 15.81 21.71 16.31
CA SER A 47 14.76 20.88 16.92
C SER A 47 14.39 19.71 16.02
N GLU A 48 14.15 19.94 14.73
CA GLU A 48 13.82 18.85 13.79
C GLU A 48 14.97 17.84 13.67
N ALA A 49 16.22 18.31 13.57
CA ALA A 49 17.41 17.47 13.52
C ALA A 49 17.76 16.74 14.84
N ALA A 50 17.14 17.12 15.96
CA ALA A 50 17.35 16.51 17.29
C ALA A 50 16.23 15.56 17.72
N ARG A 51 15.14 15.43 16.93
CA ARG A 51 14.08 14.45 17.20
C ARG A 51 14.44 13.10 16.60
N GLU A 52 14.28 12.05 17.39
CA GLU A 52 14.39 10.68 16.90
C GLU A 52 13.27 10.39 15.88
N PRO A 53 13.51 9.61 14.81
CA PRO A 53 12.50 9.34 13.78
C PRO A 53 11.17 8.80 14.33
N GLY A 54 11.21 8.03 15.43
CA GLY A 54 10.02 7.55 16.13
C GLY A 54 9.21 8.65 16.82
N GLN A 55 9.85 9.73 17.29
CA GLN A 55 9.17 10.91 17.83
C GLN A 55 8.50 11.71 16.71
N ILE A 56 9.18 11.92 15.58
CA ILE A 56 8.63 12.65 14.42
C ILE A 56 7.33 11.97 13.92
N ILE A 57 7.37 10.65 13.72
CA ILE A 57 6.19 9.87 13.30
C ILE A 57 5.12 9.85 14.39
N GLY A 58 5.53 9.65 15.66
CA GLY A 58 4.63 9.58 16.82
C GLY A 58 3.86 10.88 17.05
N ASP A 59 4.56 12.01 17.14
CA ASP A 59 4.00 13.36 17.32
C ASP A 59 3.03 13.70 16.17
N ALA A 60 3.44 13.44 14.93
CA ALA A 60 2.65 13.81 13.75
C ALA A 60 1.34 13.00 13.65
N VAL A 61 1.36 11.70 13.96
CA VAL A 61 0.15 10.85 13.95
C VAL A 61 -0.71 11.11 15.19
N ALA A 62 -0.14 11.15 16.40
CA ALA A 62 -0.90 11.35 17.63
C ALA A 62 -1.47 12.77 17.76
N GLY A 63 -0.76 13.78 17.23
CA GLY A 63 -1.23 15.16 17.12
C GLY A 63 -2.21 15.41 15.95
N GLY A 64 -2.49 14.40 15.13
CA GLY A 64 -3.41 14.50 13.99
C GLY A 64 -2.92 15.37 12.83
N ALA A 65 -1.62 15.66 12.76
CA ALA A 65 -1.01 16.35 11.62
C ALA A 65 -0.84 15.42 10.41
N TRP A 66 -0.63 14.12 10.66
CA TRP A 66 -0.66 13.03 9.68
C TRP A 66 -1.79 12.06 10.03
N GLU A 67 -2.40 11.48 8.99
CA GLU A 67 -3.43 10.44 9.10
C GLU A 67 -2.89 9.10 8.59
N VAL A 68 -3.30 8.00 9.24
CA VAL A 68 -3.02 6.63 8.80
C VAL A 68 -4.24 6.12 8.05
N VAL A 69 -4.06 5.80 6.78
CA VAL A 69 -5.10 5.33 5.86
C VAL A 69 -5.00 3.82 5.73
N ASP A 70 -6.08 3.12 6.05
CA ASP A 70 -6.21 1.69 5.79
C ASP A 70 -6.51 1.43 4.32
N LEU A 71 -5.62 0.68 3.66
CA LEU A 71 -5.73 0.31 2.24
C LEU A 71 -6.10 -1.16 2.07
N SER A 72 -6.54 -1.81 3.16
CA SER A 72 -6.80 -3.25 3.22
C SER A 72 -8.27 -3.60 3.13
N LEU A 73 -8.59 -4.65 2.39
CA LEU A 73 -9.90 -5.29 2.34
C LEU A 73 -10.15 -6.06 3.64
N THR A 74 -11.40 -6.02 4.13
CA THR A 74 -11.81 -6.87 5.26
C THR A 74 -12.14 -8.27 4.75
N THR A 75 -11.26 -9.24 5.03
CA THR A 75 -11.49 -10.66 4.71
C THR A 75 -12.72 -11.20 5.42
N ALA A 76 -13.65 -11.80 4.67
CA ALA A 76 -14.90 -12.35 5.18
C ALA A 76 -15.41 -13.50 4.30
N GLU A 77 -16.09 -14.48 4.91
CA GLU A 77 -16.58 -15.71 4.23
C GLU A 77 -17.59 -15.42 3.11
N ASN A 78 -18.28 -14.27 3.20
CA ASN A 78 -19.29 -13.84 2.24
C ASN A 78 -18.77 -12.81 1.21
N HIS A 79 -17.46 -12.65 1.05
CA HIS A 79 -16.84 -11.70 0.11
C HIS A 79 -15.88 -12.39 -0.88
N PRO A 80 -15.63 -11.80 -2.08
CA PRO A 80 -14.70 -12.30 -3.09
C PRO A 80 -13.24 -12.17 -2.62
N THR A 81 -12.85 -13.05 -1.71
CA THR A 81 -11.58 -13.03 -0.97
C THR A 81 -10.50 -13.91 -1.59
N ASN A 82 -10.87 -14.91 -2.39
CA ASN A 82 -9.95 -15.87 -3.01
C ASN A 82 -10.35 -16.10 -4.47
N TRP A 83 -9.41 -16.59 -5.29
CA TRP A 83 -9.71 -17.00 -6.67
C TRP A 83 -10.93 -17.95 -6.74
N PRO A 84 -11.81 -17.83 -7.75
CA PRO A 84 -13.04 -18.62 -7.86
C PRO A 84 -12.86 -20.15 -7.79
N THR A 85 -11.69 -20.63 -8.21
CA THR A 85 -11.27 -22.04 -8.26
C THR A 85 -10.72 -22.60 -6.95
N ASP A 86 -10.34 -21.72 -6.02
CA ASP A 86 -9.52 -22.07 -4.86
C ASP A 86 -10.38 -22.42 -3.63
N PRO A 87 -9.81 -23.08 -2.61
CA PRO A 87 -10.39 -23.09 -1.27
C PRO A 87 -10.68 -21.64 -0.82
N GLN A 88 -11.95 -21.37 -0.49
CA GLN A 88 -12.40 -20.05 -0.08
C GLN A 88 -12.12 -19.86 1.43
N PHE A 89 -11.90 -18.61 1.86
CA PHE A 89 -11.68 -18.26 3.25
C PHE A 89 -12.82 -18.76 4.16
N HIS A 90 -12.48 -19.51 5.21
CA HIS A 90 -13.44 -20.05 6.17
C HIS A 90 -13.03 -19.74 7.61
N VAL A 91 -14.01 -19.31 8.43
CA VAL A 91 -13.84 -19.06 9.85
C VAL A 91 -14.34 -20.27 10.64
N ILE A 92 -13.43 -20.87 11.42
CA ILE A 92 -13.70 -22.02 12.27
C ILE A 92 -13.56 -21.56 13.73
N PRO A 93 -14.66 -21.32 14.45
CA PRO A 93 -14.62 -21.05 15.88
C PRO A 93 -13.94 -22.21 16.64
N MET A 94 -12.90 -21.89 17.41
CA MET A 94 -12.14 -22.86 18.21
C MET A 94 -12.58 -22.85 19.67
N THR A 95 -12.79 -21.67 20.25
CA THR A 95 -13.24 -21.52 21.64
C THR A 95 -14.29 -20.41 21.76
N TRP A 96 -15.43 -20.78 22.35
CA TRP A 96 -16.77 -20.31 21.95
C TRP A 96 -16.99 -20.61 20.44
N PHE A 97 -18.17 -20.97 19.95
CA PHE A 97 -19.33 -20.10 19.78
C PHE A 97 -20.43 -20.92 19.03
N LYS A 98 -21.65 -21.09 19.56
CA LYS A 98 -22.82 -21.64 18.81
C LYS A 98 -23.24 -20.65 17.73
N ARG A 99 -23.23 -21.06 16.45
CA ARG A 99 -23.43 -20.20 15.27
C ARG A 99 -24.64 -19.24 15.37
N ILE A 100 -24.38 -17.94 15.20
CA ILE A 100 -25.32 -16.81 15.08
C ILE A 100 -24.94 -16.00 13.82
N PRO A 101 -25.85 -15.75 12.87
CA PRO A 101 -25.57 -14.92 11.70
C PRO A 101 -25.23 -13.47 12.07
N GLY A 102 -24.24 -12.89 11.39
CA GLY A 102 -23.85 -11.48 11.48
C GLY A 102 -23.60 -10.87 10.09
N PRO A 103 -23.34 -9.55 10.00
CA PRO A 103 -23.28 -8.83 8.72
C PRO A 103 -22.13 -9.29 7.79
N ASN A 104 -21.04 -9.82 8.36
CA ASN A 104 -19.83 -10.21 7.63
C ASN A 104 -19.52 -11.72 7.73
N GLY A 105 -20.49 -12.56 8.12
CA GLY A 105 -20.28 -13.99 8.38
C GLY A 105 -20.92 -14.49 9.69
N THR A 106 -20.62 -15.73 10.09
CA THR A 106 -21.34 -16.39 11.21
C THR A 106 -20.50 -16.45 12.50
N ASN A 107 -20.90 -15.68 13.52
CA ASN A 107 -20.29 -15.61 14.87
C ASN A 107 -21.04 -16.53 15.87
N GLY A 108 -21.06 -16.30 17.21
CA GLY A 108 -21.89 -17.13 18.14
C GLY A 108 -21.72 -16.96 19.67
N ALA A 109 -21.96 -18.02 20.49
CA ALA A 109 -21.75 -18.16 21.97
C ALA A 109 -21.98 -19.63 22.47
N VAL A 110 -21.32 -20.37 23.38
CA VAL A 110 -20.26 -20.27 24.44
C VAL A 110 -19.80 -21.73 24.83
N GLU A 111 -18.58 -21.94 25.35
CA GLU A 111 -18.06 -23.13 26.13
C GLU A 111 -16.87 -22.63 27.03
N PRO A 112 -16.43 -23.27 28.13
CA PRO A 112 -15.60 -22.60 29.13
C PRO A 112 -14.10 -22.47 28.76
N SER A 113 -13.71 -21.29 28.30
CA SER A 113 -12.31 -20.83 28.19
C SER A 113 -12.23 -19.32 28.36
N ASP A 114 -11.15 -18.80 28.95
CA ASP A 114 -10.98 -17.38 29.26
C ASP A 114 -10.72 -16.46 28.03
N ALA A 115 -10.62 -17.05 26.83
CA ALA A 115 -10.43 -16.32 25.58
C ALA A 115 -11.28 -16.92 24.44
N ALA A 116 -11.82 -16.05 23.59
CA ALA A 116 -12.49 -16.45 22.35
C ALA A 116 -11.45 -16.53 21.21
N VAL A 117 -11.38 -17.68 20.53
CA VAL A 117 -10.36 -17.97 19.50
C VAL A 117 -11.01 -18.54 18.24
N GLN A 118 -10.49 -18.15 17.09
CA GLN A 118 -10.87 -18.68 15.77
C GLN A 118 -9.64 -19.27 15.08
N ARG A 119 -9.84 -20.36 14.33
CA ARG A 119 -8.95 -20.82 13.26
C ARG A 119 -9.46 -20.24 11.95
N TYR A 120 -8.53 -19.85 11.07
CA TYR A 120 -8.83 -19.52 9.69
C TYR A 120 -8.36 -20.65 8.76
N GLU A 121 -9.15 -20.94 7.74
CA GLU A 121 -8.68 -21.59 6.53
C GLU A 121 -8.48 -20.50 5.47
N ILE A 122 -7.29 -20.43 4.89
CA ILE A 122 -6.81 -19.26 4.14
C ILE A 122 -5.68 -19.70 3.18
N ASN A 123 -5.61 -19.09 1.99
CA ASN A 123 -4.48 -19.27 1.06
C ASN A 123 -3.57 -18.01 1.08
N GLU A 124 -2.39 -18.06 0.47
CA GLU A 124 -1.46 -16.93 0.46
C GLU A 124 -2.06 -15.69 -0.27
N HIS A 125 -2.88 -15.91 -1.29
CA HIS A 125 -3.57 -14.89 -2.09
C HIS A 125 -5.00 -14.62 -1.59
N THR A 126 -5.14 -14.24 -0.30
CA THR A 126 -6.45 -13.90 0.29
C THR A 126 -6.60 -12.39 0.49
N ALA A 127 -7.64 -11.80 -0.11
CA ALA A 127 -8.01 -10.39 0.00
C ALA A 127 -6.85 -9.44 -0.35
N THR A 128 -6.42 -8.57 0.57
CA THR A 128 -5.21 -7.75 0.37
C THR A 128 -3.98 -8.60 0.65
N GLN A 129 -3.14 -8.78 -0.37
CA GLN A 129 -2.06 -9.76 -0.36
C GLN A 129 -0.81 -9.21 -1.07
N ILE A 130 0.38 -9.74 -0.73
CA ILE A 130 1.66 -9.37 -1.33
C ILE A 130 2.33 -10.57 -2.02
N ASP A 131 2.61 -10.40 -3.30
CA ASP A 131 3.39 -11.33 -4.11
C ASP A 131 4.90 -11.18 -3.89
N PHE A 132 5.59 -12.30 -3.68
CA PHE A 132 7.04 -12.38 -3.68
C PHE A 132 7.55 -13.08 -4.95
N PRO A 133 8.82 -12.87 -5.36
CA PRO A 133 9.32 -13.41 -6.63
C PRO A 133 9.07 -14.91 -6.87
N PRO A 134 9.19 -15.81 -5.87
CA PRO A 134 8.94 -17.24 -6.06
C PRO A 134 7.55 -17.61 -6.63
N HIS A 135 6.53 -16.75 -6.51
CA HIS A 135 5.17 -17.02 -7.01
C HIS A 135 5.12 -17.40 -8.51
N PHE A 136 5.94 -16.77 -9.35
CA PHE A 136 6.11 -17.17 -10.76
C PHE A 136 7.57 -17.42 -11.20
N ILE A 137 8.52 -17.27 -10.28
CA ILE A 137 9.96 -17.40 -10.56
C ILE A 137 10.51 -18.61 -9.79
N PRO A 138 10.61 -19.80 -10.41
CA PRO A 138 11.07 -21.00 -9.72
C PRO A 138 12.55 -20.90 -9.27
N PRO A 139 12.93 -21.65 -8.22
CA PRO A 139 14.30 -21.67 -7.71
C PRO A 139 15.29 -22.27 -8.74
N PRO A 140 16.57 -21.91 -8.64
CA PRO A 140 17.58 -22.34 -9.61
C PRO A 140 17.95 -23.83 -9.43
N GLY A 141 18.27 -24.50 -10.54
CA GLY A 141 18.63 -25.92 -10.57
C GLY A 141 17.48 -26.86 -10.97
N LEU A 142 16.28 -26.34 -11.20
CA LEU A 142 15.18 -27.07 -11.82
C LEU A 142 15.24 -26.99 -13.36
N ASP A 143 14.89 -28.09 -14.03
CA ASP A 143 14.79 -28.16 -15.50
C ASP A 143 13.39 -27.72 -15.98
N ILE A 144 13.05 -26.47 -15.70
CA ILE A 144 11.79 -25.82 -16.09
C ILE A 144 12.03 -24.37 -16.54
N PRO A 145 11.13 -23.78 -17.34
CA PRO A 145 11.26 -22.38 -17.76
C PRO A 145 11.46 -21.43 -16.56
N ARG A 146 12.35 -20.44 -16.75
CA ARG A 146 12.69 -19.38 -15.77
C ARG A 146 13.47 -19.81 -14.52
N ALA A 147 13.72 -21.10 -14.31
CA ALA A 147 14.58 -21.55 -13.20
C ALA A 147 16.09 -21.30 -13.42
N PRO A 148 16.69 -21.58 -14.61
CA PRO A 148 18.14 -21.43 -14.80
C PRO A 148 18.65 -20.01 -14.50
N GLY A 149 19.62 -19.91 -13.59
CA GLY A 149 20.24 -18.64 -13.17
C GLY A 149 19.38 -17.76 -12.24
N SER A 150 18.15 -18.15 -11.91
CA SER A 150 17.23 -17.28 -11.16
C SER A 150 17.48 -17.28 -9.66
N ARG A 151 18.29 -16.33 -9.19
CA ARG A 151 18.49 -16.08 -7.75
C ARG A 151 17.19 -15.68 -7.02
N TRP A 152 16.23 -15.09 -7.72
CA TRP A 152 15.02 -14.53 -7.12
C TRP A 152 14.01 -15.60 -6.67
N GLY A 153 14.03 -16.78 -7.28
CA GLY A 153 13.23 -17.93 -6.82
C GLY A 153 13.66 -18.51 -5.46
N LEU A 154 14.68 -17.94 -4.82
CA LEU A 154 15.08 -18.22 -3.43
C LEU A 154 14.62 -17.13 -2.44
N VAL A 155 14.10 -16.00 -2.93
CA VAL A 155 13.76 -14.81 -2.13
C VAL A 155 12.27 -14.80 -1.80
N THR A 156 11.89 -15.73 -0.93
CA THR A 156 10.53 -15.88 -0.37
C THR A 156 10.18 -14.75 0.61
N GLY A 157 8.89 -14.62 0.95
CA GLY A 157 8.37 -13.52 1.76
C GLY A 157 8.97 -13.38 3.18
N ASP A 158 9.51 -14.47 3.74
CA ASP A 158 10.23 -14.45 5.01
C ASP A 158 11.70 -13.99 4.89
N LYS A 159 12.26 -13.94 3.68
CA LYS A 159 13.68 -13.63 3.41
C LYS A 159 13.90 -12.28 2.73
N ILE A 160 12.86 -11.69 2.14
CA ILE A 160 12.93 -10.37 1.52
C ILE A 160 12.99 -9.24 2.56
N GLU A 161 13.75 -8.19 2.25
CA GLU A 161 13.87 -6.99 3.09
C GLU A 161 12.54 -6.23 3.16
N LEU A 162 12.10 -5.81 4.36
CA LEU A 162 10.84 -5.08 4.54
C LEU A 162 10.76 -3.80 3.70
N ALA A 163 11.90 -3.10 3.57
CA ALA A 163 12.02 -1.90 2.75
C ALA A 163 11.90 -2.16 1.23
N ALA A 164 11.77 -3.40 0.77
CA ALA A 164 11.46 -3.70 -0.63
C ALA A 164 10.02 -3.31 -1.01
N PHE A 165 9.08 -3.47 -0.08
CA PHE A 165 7.63 -3.25 -0.26
C PHE A 165 7.06 -2.11 0.62
N MET A 166 7.90 -1.11 0.87
CA MET A 166 7.55 0.16 1.53
C MET A 166 8.22 1.31 0.77
N GLY A 167 7.62 2.50 0.75
CA GLY A 167 8.22 3.66 0.08
C GLY A 167 7.25 4.80 -0.21
N PRO A 168 7.72 5.93 -0.78
CA PRO A 168 6.87 7.05 -1.14
C PRO A 168 5.80 6.62 -2.16
N ALA A 169 4.54 6.79 -1.80
CA ALA A 169 3.39 6.40 -2.61
C ALA A 169 3.18 7.35 -3.79
N VAL A 170 2.81 6.78 -4.93
CA VAL A 170 2.52 7.50 -6.18
C VAL A 170 1.20 6.98 -6.75
N VAL A 171 0.11 7.71 -6.52
CA VAL A 171 -1.21 7.30 -7.03
C VAL A 171 -1.29 7.62 -8.52
N VAL A 172 -1.45 6.56 -9.30
CA VAL A 172 -1.62 6.59 -10.74
C VAL A 172 -3.09 6.30 -11.03
N ASP A 173 -3.86 7.37 -11.22
CA ASP A 173 -5.29 7.30 -11.57
C ASP A 173 -5.44 6.69 -12.97
N VAL A 174 -6.03 5.50 -13.02
CA VAL A 174 -6.29 4.68 -14.23
C VAL A 174 -7.78 4.41 -14.40
N ARG A 175 -8.65 5.16 -13.72
CA ARG A 175 -10.11 5.00 -13.81
C ARG A 175 -10.63 5.16 -15.23
N ASP A 176 -10.02 6.05 -16.02
CA ASP A 176 -10.38 6.25 -17.43
C ASP A 176 -10.08 5.00 -18.30
N LEU A 177 -8.97 4.29 -18.05
CA LEU A 177 -8.67 3.02 -18.72
C LEU A 177 -9.75 1.98 -18.41
N LEU A 178 -10.06 1.79 -17.12
CA LEU A 178 -11.09 0.84 -16.68
C LEU A 178 -12.47 1.19 -17.25
N ASN A 179 -12.86 2.45 -17.19
CA ASN A 179 -14.16 2.92 -17.66
C ASN A 179 -14.29 2.85 -19.20
N SER A 180 -13.17 2.83 -19.94
CA SER A 180 -13.14 2.62 -21.39
C SER A 180 -13.17 1.15 -21.82
N ASN A 181 -12.96 0.20 -20.89
CA ASN A 181 -13.00 -1.21 -21.20
C ASN A 181 -14.45 -1.74 -21.20
N HIS A 182 -14.86 -2.31 -22.33
CA HIS A 182 -16.18 -2.91 -22.53
C HIS A 182 -16.09 -4.36 -23.03
N THR A 183 -14.88 -4.93 -23.07
CA THR A 183 -14.65 -6.29 -23.58
C THR A 183 -14.77 -7.29 -22.44
N ALA A 184 -15.78 -8.15 -22.51
CA ALA A 184 -16.04 -9.14 -21.47
C ALA A 184 -14.92 -10.19 -21.38
N GLY A 185 -14.51 -10.55 -20.16
CA GLY A 185 -13.42 -11.49 -19.90
C GLY A 185 -12.01 -11.01 -20.30
N VAL A 186 -11.84 -9.70 -20.51
CA VAL A 186 -10.58 -9.04 -20.95
C VAL A 186 -10.31 -7.82 -20.08
N SER A 187 -9.03 -7.52 -19.83
CA SER A 187 -8.57 -6.45 -18.94
C SER A 187 -8.30 -5.14 -19.68
N ALA A 188 -8.28 -4.03 -18.93
CA ALA A 188 -7.70 -2.78 -19.42
C ALA A 188 -6.19 -2.80 -19.19
N HIS A 189 -5.38 -2.40 -20.16
CA HIS A 189 -3.92 -2.51 -20.08
C HIS A 189 -3.22 -1.17 -19.94
N ILE A 190 -2.42 -1.04 -18.88
CA ILE A 190 -1.44 0.03 -18.71
C ILE A 190 -0.23 -0.32 -19.59
N THR A 191 -0.12 0.33 -20.75
CA THR A 191 1.00 0.13 -21.68
C THR A 191 2.22 0.98 -21.28
N ARG A 192 3.39 0.65 -21.85
CA ARG A 192 4.62 1.44 -21.69
C ARG A 192 4.42 2.90 -22.09
N ASP A 193 3.76 3.13 -23.23
CA ASP A 193 3.54 4.47 -23.77
C ASP A 193 2.50 5.26 -22.97
N TRP A 194 1.53 4.57 -22.34
CA TRP A 194 0.61 5.18 -21.39
C TRP A 194 1.36 5.69 -20.15
N LEU A 195 2.26 4.88 -19.56
CA LEU A 195 3.08 5.33 -18.44
C LEU A 195 4.05 6.46 -18.85
N LEU A 196 4.62 6.44 -20.05
CA LEU A 196 5.47 7.55 -20.53
C LEU A 196 4.68 8.86 -20.69
N GLN A 197 3.40 8.80 -21.05
CA GLN A 197 2.51 9.97 -21.05
C GLN A 197 2.14 10.41 -19.63
N TRP A 198 1.96 9.47 -18.69
CA TRP A 198 1.75 9.77 -17.28
C TRP A 198 2.98 10.46 -16.65
N GLU A 199 4.20 9.95 -16.92
CA GLU A 199 5.47 10.55 -16.45
C GLU A 199 5.65 11.99 -16.94
N GLN A 200 5.17 12.33 -18.15
CA GLN A 200 5.18 13.71 -18.68
C GLN A 200 4.26 14.66 -17.91
N ARG A 201 3.13 14.15 -17.38
CA ARG A 201 2.10 14.96 -16.70
C ARG A 201 2.28 15.05 -15.18
N TYR A 202 2.80 14.01 -14.55
CA TYR A 202 2.90 13.89 -13.08
C TYR A 202 4.33 13.64 -12.56
N GLY A 203 5.31 13.74 -13.47
CA GLY A 203 6.74 13.56 -13.19
C GLY A 203 7.17 12.09 -13.23
N ARG A 204 8.36 11.86 -13.79
CA ARG A 204 9.04 10.56 -13.87
C ARG A 204 9.03 9.82 -12.51
N PHE A 205 8.77 8.52 -12.51
CA PHE A 205 8.92 7.70 -11.30
C PHE A 205 10.38 7.65 -10.87
N ARG A 206 10.61 7.51 -9.56
CA ARG A 206 11.94 7.49 -8.94
C ARG A 206 12.20 6.15 -8.26
N ALA A 207 13.47 5.86 -7.98
CA ALA A 207 13.85 4.62 -7.33
C ALA A 207 13.24 4.50 -5.93
N ASN A 208 12.70 3.33 -5.61
CA ASN A 208 11.96 3.03 -4.38
C ASN A 208 10.65 3.82 -4.17
N GLU A 209 10.14 4.55 -5.16
CA GLU A 209 8.73 4.96 -5.16
C GLU A 209 7.84 3.73 -5.35
N VAL A 210 6.60 3.82 -4.86
CA VAL A 210 5.57 2.78 -4.96
C VAL A 210 4.42 3.30 -5.84
N PRO A 211 4.40 2.98 -7.14
CA PRO A 211 3.26 3.24 -8.01
C PRO A 211 2.02 2.48 -7.53
N MET A 212 0.86 3.12 -7.58
CA MET A 212 -0.41 2.53 -7.17
C MET A 212 -1.44 2.71 -8.29
N TRP A 213 -1.91 1.61 -8.89
CA TRP A 213 -2.99 1.66 -9.88
C TRP A 213 -4.31 1.93 -9.15
N PHE A 214 -4.78 3.18 -9.19
CA PHE A 214 -6.11 3.55 -8.69
C PHE A 214 -7.12 3.47 -9.84
N SER A 215 -7.85 2.36 -9.91
CA SER A 215 -8.96 2.15 -10.83
C SER A 215 -10.32 2.19 -10.11
N GLY A 216 -10.31 2.13 -8.77
CA GLY A 216 -11.50 1.97 -7.94
C GLY A 216 -12.26 0.68 -8.25
N TYR A 217 -11.54 -0.43 -8.49
CA TYR A 217 -12.18 -1.73 -8.81
C TYR A 217 -12.72 -2.40 -7.54
N THR A 218 -11.88 -2.60 -6.52
CA THR A 218 -12.33 -3.05 -5.19
C THR A 218 -13.35 -2.10 -4.57
N ASP A 219 -13.08 -0.79 -4.57
CA ASP A 219 -14.00 0.25 -4.07
C ASP A 219 -15.41 0.18 -4.73
N ARG A 220 -15.49 -0.34 -5.96
CA ARG A 220 -16.76 -0.61 -6.67
C ARG A 220 -17.33 -2.00 -6.39
N TYR A 221 -16.51 -3.04 -6.43
CA TYR A 221 -16.95 -4.43 -6.61
C TYR A 221 -16.63 -5.38 -5.45
N TYR A 222 -15.72 -5.05 -4.53
CA TYR A 222 -15.52 -5.85 -3.31
C TYR A 222 -16.71 -5.61 -2.36
N ARG A 223 -17.65 -6.56 -2.36
CA ARG A 223 -18.92 -6.49 -1.65
C ARG A 223 -19.29 -7.88 -1.12
N PRO A 224 -20.25 -7.98 -0.19
CA PRO A 224 -20.91 -9.25 0.09
C PRO A 224 -21.45 -9.87 -1.21
N PHE A 225 -21.30 -11.19 -1.37
CA PHE A 225 -21.84 -11.93 -2.49
C PHE A 225 -23.37 -11.68 -2.64
N PRO A 226 -23.87 -11.38 -3.85
CA PRO A 226 -25.31 -11.21 -4.07
C PRO A 226 -26.08 -12.44 -3.58
N ASP A 227 -27.08 -12.25 -2.72
CA ASP A 227 -27.86 -13.33 -2.08
C ASP A 227 -27.01 -14.41 -1.34
N ASN A 228 -25.77 -14.09 -0.95
CA ASN A 228 -24.71 -14.99 -0.50
C ASN A 228 -24.25 -16.04 -1.55
N ASP A 229 -24.56 -15.83 -2.82
CA ASP A 229 -24.15 -16.67 -3.95
C ASP A 229 -22.87 -16.13 -4.61
N ARG A 230 -21.75 -16.81 -4.36
CA ARG A 230 -20.45 -16.48 -4.95
C ARG A 230 -20.42 -16.59 -6.47
N PHE A 231 -21.37 -17.30 -7.08
CA PHE A 231 -21.47 -17.44 -8.54
C PHE A 231 -22.09 -16.21 -9.23
N GLN A 232 -22.48 -15.18 -8.46
CA GLN A 232 -23.00 -13.90 -8.98
C GLN A 232 -22.03 -12.72 -8.79
N ASP A 233 -20.85 -12.98 -8.20
CA ASP A 233 -19.83 -11.98 -7.89
C ASP A 233 -19.31 -11.23 -9.14
N ARG A 234 -19.27 -9.89 -9.05
CA ARG A 234 -18.77 -9.01 -10.10
C ARG A 234 -17.25 -8.84 -10.11
N MET A 235 -16.55 -9.08 -9.00
CA MET A 235 -15.12 -8.78 -8.87
C MET A 235 -14.23 -9.86 -9.50
N LEU A 236 -14.59 -11.13 -9.33
CA LEU A 236 -13.84 -12.30 -9.77
C LEU A 236 -14.68 -13.22 -10.66
N TRP A 237 -15.87 -13.64 -10.21
CA TRP A 237 -16.60 -14.73 -10.89
C TRP A 237 -17.02 -14.36 -12.32
N LYS A 238 -17.72 -13.23 -12.49
CA LYS A 238 -18.18 -12.77 -13.81
C LYS A 238 -17.06 -12.48 -14.82
N PRO A 239 -15.97 -11.76 -14.49
CA PRO A 239 -14.89 -11.54 -15.46
C PRO A 239 -14.07 -12.81 -15.74
N ILE A 240 -13.74 -13.63 -14.74
CA ILE A 240 -12.81 -14.77 -14.92
C ILE A 240 -13.52 -16.01 -15.46
N VAL A 241 -14.63 -16.41 -14.83
CA VAL A 241 -15.26 -17.73 -15.04
C VAL A 241 -16.39 -17.65 -16.06
N GLU A 242 -17.33 -16.72 -15.88
CA GLU A 242 -18.44 -16.55 -16.83
C GLU A 242 -17.99 -15.83 -18.11
N LYS A 243 -16.97 -14.96 -18.00
CA LYS A 243 -16.51 -14.03 -19.05
C LYS A 243 -17.65 -13.17 -19.62
N SER A 244 -18.58 -12.78 -18.74
CA SER A 244 -19.75 -11.93 -19.03
C SER A 244 -19.48 -10.44 -18.84
N GLU A 245 -18.39 -10.10 -18.15
CA GLU A 245 -18.10 -8.76 -17.65
C GLU A 245 -16.64 -8.35 -17.93
N PRO A 246 -16.33 -7.06 -18.15
CA PRO A 246 -14.96 -6.59 -18.28
C PRO A 246 -14.11 -6.80 -17.01
N GLY A 247 -12.84 -7.13 -17.23
CA GLY A 247 -11.81 -7.29 -16.20
C GLY A 247 -11.38 -5.96 -15.57
N TRP A 248 -10.39 -6.06 -14.69
CA TRP A 248 -9.76 -4.93 -14.01
C TRP A 248 -8.68 -4.26 -14.88
N VAL A 249 -7.87 -3.38 -14.28
CA VAL A 249 -6.69 -2.79 -14.93
C VAL A 249 -5.44 -3.60 -14.57
N ALA A 250 -4.73 -4.09 -15.59
CA ALA A 250 -3.46 -4.81 -15.45
C ALA A 250 -2.30 -4.01 -16.09
N ALA A 251 -1.06 -4.37 -15.77
CA ALA A 251 0.14 -3.77 -16.35
C ALA A 251 0.80 -4.69 -17.38
N ASP A 252 0.95 -4.20 -18.62
CA ASP A 252 1.66 -4.90 -19.69
C ASP A 252 3.13 -5.14 -19.28
N PRO A 253 3.78 -6.24 -19.72
CA PRO A 253 5.21 -6.47 -19.49
C PRO A 253 6.08 -5.25 -19.81
N GLY A 254 5.82 -4.56 -20.93
CA GLY A 254 6.59 -3.35 -21.31
C GLY A 254 6.44 -2.15 -20.36
N ALA A 255 5.32 -2.07 -19.62
CA ALA A 255 5.11 -1.10 -18.55
C ALA A 255 5.82 -1.54 -17.26
N VAL A 256 5.83 -2.84 -16.95
CA VAL A 256 6.56 -3.38 -15.79
C VAL A 256 8.08 -3.22 -15.96
N GLU A 257 8.64 -3.50 -17.15
CA GLU A 257 10.05 -3.21 -17.46
C GLU A 257 10.35 -1.70 -17.33
N LEU A 258 9.40 -0.82 -17.72
CA LEU A 258 9.57 0.62 -17.54
C LEU A 258 9.71 0.99 -16.07
N LEU A 259 8.87 0.44 -15.18
CA LEU A 259 8.98 0.65 -13.73
C LEU A 259 10.33 0.13 -13.18
N HIS A 260 10.80 -1.03 -13.67
CA HIS A 260 12.13 -1.54 -13.33
C HIS A 260 13.26 -0.58 -13.74
N GLU A 261 13.21 0.00 -14.95
CA GLU A 261 14.14 1.07 -15.40
C GLU A 261 14.07 2.35 -14.55
N ARG A 262 13.02 2.54 -13.73
CA ARG A 262 12.91 3.64 -12.76
C ARG A 262 13.44 3.29 -11.38
N GLY A 263 13.83 2.04 -11.15
CA GLY A 263 14.25 1.54 -9.84
C GLY A 263 13.10 1.30 -8.88
N VAL A 264 11.88 1.11 -9.38
CA VAL A 264 10.73 0.66 -8.57
C VAL A 264 10.98 -0.78 -8.13
N ARG A 265 10.70 -1.09 -6.86
CA ARG A 265 10.79 -2.45 -6.29
C ARG A 265 9.44 -3.03 -5.88
N HIS A 266 8.44 -2.17 -5.71
CA HIS A 266 7.10 -2.57 -5.33
C HIS A 266 6.07 -1.67 -5.97
N ALA A 267 4.91 -2.23 -6.31
CA ALA A 267 3.77 -1.48 -6.80
C ALA A 267 2.47 -2.10 -6.27
N VAL A 268 1.41 -1.30 -6.24
CA VAL A 268 0.11 -1.66 -5.65
C VAL A 268 -0.97 -1.60 -6.71
N THR A 269 -1.97 -2.47 -6.63
CA THR A 269 -3.18 -2.39 -7.46
C THR A 269 -4.44 -2.52 -6.61
N ASP A 270 -5.48 -1.75 -6.93
CA ASP A 270 -6.84 -1.97 -6.41
C ASP A 270 -7.66 -2.97 -7.24
N ALA A 271 -7.00 -3.68 -8.15
CA ALA A 271 -7.50 -4.89 -8.78
C ALA A 271 -7.35 -6.11 -7.86
N PRO A 272 -8.08 -7.22 -8.12
CA PRO A 272 -7.86 -8.49 -7.44
C PRO A 272 -6.52 -9.14 -7.81
N SER A 273 -5.92 -8.77 -8.95
CA SER A 273 -4.56 -9.16 -9.31
C SER A 273 -3.85 -8.11 -10.17
N TRP A 274 -2.51 -8.12 -10.12
CA TRP A 274 -1.58 -7.43 -11.01
C TRP A 274 -1.60 -7.98 -12.45
N GLY A 275 -1.86 -9.28 -12.58
CA GLY A 275 -2.02 -9.98 -13.85
C GLY A 275 -3.38 -9.72 -14.49
N ALA A 276 -3.48 -9.95 -15.80
CA ALA A 276 -4.72 -9.78 -16.54
C ALA A 276 -5.66 -11.00 -16.41
N VAL A 277 -6.98 -10.78 -16.52
CA VAL A 277 -8.02 -11.82 -16.51
C VAL A 277 -7.83 -12.87 -17.61
N GLU A 278 -7.37 -12.43 -18.77
CA GLU A 278 -7.18 -13.24 -19.98
C GLU A 278 -5.83 -13.98 -20.02
N ASP A 279 -4.80 -13.42 -19.39
CA ASP A 279 -3.50 -14.07 -19.13
C ASP A 279 -2.81 -13.38 -17.94
N GLY A 280 -2.85 -14.02 -16.76
CA GLY A 280 -2.32 -13.44 -15.54
C GLY A 280 -0.79 -13.37 -15.53
N GLN A 281 -0.09 -14.29 -16.20
CA GLN A 281 1.32 -14.54 -15.91
C GLN A 281 2.33 -13.49 -16.43
N PRO A 282 2.18 -12.87 -17.62
CA PRO A 282 3.22 -12.03 -18.21
C PRO A 282 3.61 -10.80 -17.35
N GLY A 283 2.61 -10.07 -16.83
CA GLY A 283 2.82 -8.86 -16.03
C GLY A 283 3.56 -9.15 -14.72
N HIS A 284 3.25 -10.27 -14.05
CA HIS A 284 3.99 -10.73 -12.88
C HIS A 284 5.44 -11.07 -13.23
N VAL A 285 5.64 -11.96 -14.21
CA VAL A 285 6.96 -12.47 -14.60
C VAL A 285 7.92 -11.34 -14.99
N ALA A 286 7.44 -10.31 -15.68
CA ALA A 286 8.24 -9.17 -16.12
C ALA A 286 8.96 -8.46 -14.95
N GLY A 287 8.32 -8.33 -13.78
CA GLY A 287 8.90 -7.67 -12.61
C GLY A 287 9.44 -8.63 -11.54
N LEU A 288 8.76 -9.75 -11.27
CA LEU A 288 9.21 -10.73 -10.28
C LEU A 288 10.60 -11.29 -10.64
N ARG A 289 10.91 -11.45 -11.94
CA ARG A 289 12.25 -11.86 -12.43
C ARG A 289 13.38 -10.89 -12.06
N HIS A 290 13.05 -9.65 -11.70
CA HIS A 290 13.97 -8.60 -11.28
C HIS A 290 14.02 -8.42 -9.75
N GLY A 291 13.21 -9.17 -8.99
CA GLY A 291 13.04 -9.00 -7.55
C GLY A 291 12.03 -7.92 -7.17
N MET A 292 11.12 -7.54 -8.07
CA MET A 292 9.97 -6.70 -7.72
C MET A 292 8.93 -7.52 -6.94
N THR A 293 7.96 -6.83 -6.35
CA THR A 293 6.84 -7.40 -5.57
C THR A 293 5.58 -6.59 -5.82
N TRP A 294 4.39 -7.18 -5.63
CA TRP A 294 3.10 -6.51 -5.84
C TRP A 294 2.30 -6.53 -4.55
N THR A 295 1.52 -5.48 -4.27
CA THR A 295 0.34 -5.62 -3.40
C THR A 295 -0.89 -5.69 -4.30
N GLU A 296 -1.64 -6.77 -4.18
CA GLU A 296 -2.92 -6.96 -4.86
C GLU A 296 -4.08 -6.77 -3.87
N GLY A 297 -5.28 -6.50 -4.39
CA GLY A 297 -6.47 -6.33 -3.56
C GLY A 297 -6.37 -5.15 -2.61
N ALA A 298 -5.76 -4.03 -3.01
CA ALA A 298 -5.82 -2.79 -2.22
C ALA A 298 -7.19 -2.09 -2.37
N THR A 299 -7.52 -1.17 -1.46
CA THR A 299 -8.73 -0.34 -1.49
C THR A 299 -8.41 1.08 -1.00
N ASN A 300 -9.35 2.02 -1.11
CA ASN A 300 -9.24 3.40 -0.64
C ASN A 300 -8.08 4.21 -1.26
N LEU A 301 -7.44 3.74 -2.34
CA LEU A 301 -6.30 4.43 -2.97
C LEU A 301 -6.67 5.87 -3.39
N GLY A 302 -7.93 6.10 -3.77
CA GLY A 302 -8.50 7.42 -4.10
C GLY A 302 -8.61 8.41 -2.93
N SER A 303 -8.27 8.00 -1.70
CA SER A 303 -8.14 8.91 -0.55
C SER A 303 -6.75 9.56 -0.44
N LEU A 304 -5.76 9.02 -1.15
CA LEU A 304 -4.36 9.46 -1.09
C LEU A 304 -4.09 10.58 -2.14
N PRO A 305 -3.13 11.50 -1.87
CA PRO A 305 -2.65 12.43 -2.88
C PRO A 305 -1.81 11.72 -3.95
N VAL A 306 -1.73 12.30 -5.16
CA VAL A 306 -0.95 11.78 -6.29
C VAL A 306 0.51 11.48 -5.91
N ARG A 307 1.12 12.34 -5.07
CA ARG A 307 2.43 12.17 -4.43
C ARG A 307 2.39 12.85 -3.05
N GLY A 308 3.15 12.34 -2.09
CA GLY A 308 3.16 12.88 -0.71
C GLY A 308 2.35 12.05 0.29
N ALA A 309 2.26 10.74 0.07
CA ALA A 309 1.98 9.76 1.10
C ALA A 309 3.15 8.75 1.15
N PHE A 310 3.27 7.98 2.23
CA PHE A 310 4.24 6.90 2.37
C PHE A 310 3.51 5.57 2.56
N TYR A 311 3.82 4.58 1.72
CA TYR A 311 3.19 3.26 1.71
C TYR A 311 3.91 2.26 2.61
N ILE A 312 3.13 1.45 3.32
CA ILE A 312 3.59 0.33 4.13
C ILE A 312 2.76 -0.92 3.78
N GLY A 313 3.40 -1.89 3.12
CA GLY A 313 2.90 -3.27 3.09
C GLY A 313 3.35 -4.01 4.36
N SER A 314 2.42 -4.67 5.05
CA SER A 314 2.72 -5.47 6.24
C SER A 314 2.20 -6.91 6.06
N PRO A 315 2.96 -7.79 5.38
CA PRO A 315 2.58 -9.18 5.18
C PRO A 315 2.74 -10.00 6.46
N TYR A 316 1.91 -11.02 6.63
CA TYR A 316 2.20 -12.08 7.60
C TYR A 316 3.49 -12.84 7.19
N LYS A 317 4.21 -13.41 8.15
CA LYS A 317 5.55 -14.00 7.94
C LYS A 317 5.57 -15.51 8.16
N VAL A 318 5.08 -16.24 7.17
CA VAL A 318 5.22 -17.71 7.05
C VAL A 318 6.57 -18.03 6.37
N LYS A 319 7.23 -19.08 6.85
CA LYS A 319 8.50 -19.56 6.31
C LYS A 319 8.34 -20.06 4.87
N ASP A 320 9.26 -19.69 3.99
CA ASP A 320 9.31 -20.09 2.58
C ASP A 320 8.09 -19.66 1.72
N GLN A 321 7.30 -18.68 2.18
CA GLN A 321 6.06 -18.22 1.51
C GLN A 321 6.29 -17.58 0.14
N GLN A 322 5.38 -17.81 -0.81
CA GLN A 322 5.48 -17.33 -2.19
C GLN A 322 4.67 -16.05 -2.42
N ALA A 323 3.55 -15.93 -1.72
CA ALA A 323 2.79 -14.71 -1.49
C ALA A 323 2.41 -14.62 0.00
N ALA A 324 1.71 -13.55 0.42
CA ALA A 324 1.15 -13.48 1.78
C ALA A 324 0.04 -12.44 1.93
N ILE A 325 -1.00 -12.81 2.69
CA ILE A 325 -1.98 -11.88 3.25
C ILE A 325 -1.29 -10.72 3.99
N ALA A 326 -1.77 -9.50 3.79
CA ALA A 326 -1.10 -8.30 4.27
C ALA A 326 -2.07 -7.25 4.80
N ARG A 327 -1.65 -6.50 5.83
CA ARG A 327 -2.24 -5.20 6.14
C ARG A 327 -1.47 -4.12 5.38
N ALA A 328 -2.06 -3.67 4.28
CA ALA A 328 -1.60 -2.52 3.51
C ALA A 328 -2.15 -1.22 4.14
N PHE A 329 -1.28 -0.24 4.37
CA PHE A 329 -1.69 1.08 4.83
C PHE A 329 -0.74 2.18 4.30
N ALA A 330 -1.15 3.44 4.41
CA ALA A 330 -0.31 4.57 4.09
C ALA A 330 -0.42 5.70 5.12
N ILE A 331 0.64 6.50 5.23
CA ILE A 331 0.69 7.71 6.05
C ILE A 331 0.65 8.92 5.10
N LYS A 332 -0.25 9.88 5.33
CA LYS A 332 -0.31 11.15 4.58
C LYS A 332 -0.55 12.33 5.51
N ALA A 333 -0.28 13.56 5.06
CA ALA A 333 -0.66 14.76 5.79
C ALA A 333 -2.20 14.84 5.91
N ALA A 334 -2.69 15.23 7.09
CA ALA A 334 -4.12 15.23 7.39
C ALA A 334 -4.89 16.18 6.46
N GLY A 335 -5.95 15.67 5.83
CA GLY A 335 -6.73 16.41 4.84
C GLY A 335 -6.08 16.52 3.45
N ALA A 336 -4.92 15.91 3.23
CA ALA A 336 -4.37 15.75 1.88
C ALA A 336 -5.34 14.91 1.03
N SER A 337 -5.67 15.40 -0.16
CA SER A 337 -6.66 14.81 -1.07
C SER A 337 -6.09 14.73 -2.50
N PRO A 338 -6.74 14.03 -3.44
CA PRO A 338 -6.25 13.89 -4.82
C PRO A 338 -6.10 15.20 -5.62
N ALA A 339 -6.54 16.34 -5.09
CA ALA A 339 -6.60 17.63 -5.79
C ALA A 339 -5.21 18.28 -5.97
N ARG A 340 -4.57 18.01 -7.13
CA ARG A 340 -3.31 18.62 -7.62
C ARG A 340 -2.10 18.46 -6.68
N ALA A 341 -1.32 17.41 -6.93
CA ALA A 341 0.13 17.32 -6.69
C ALA A 341 0.68 18.28 -5.62
N SER A 342 0.42 17.97 -4.35
CA SER A 342 1.15 18.51 -3.21
C SER A 342 2.66 18.36 -3.43
N ALA A 343 3.44 19.34 -2.96
CA ALA A 343 4.89 19.18 -2.90
C ALA A 343 5.23 17.88 -2.13
N PRO A 344 6.23 17.11 -2.58
CA PRO A 344 6.59 15.87 -1.91
C PRO A 344 6.96 16.15 -0.45
N LEU A 345 6.49 15.29 0.48
CA LEU A 345 7.02 15.32 1.84
C LEU A 345 8.54 15.20 1.76
N ARG A 346 9.22 16.15 2.42
CA ARG A 346 10.59 15.96 2.84
C ARG A 346 10.50 15.30 4.21
N LEU A 347 10.94 14.05 4.25
CA LEU A 347 11.42 13.38 5.47
C LEU A 347 12.91 13.72 5.62
#